data_AF-A0A964VK06-F1
#
_entry.id   AF-A0A964VK06-F1
#
_cell.length_a   1.000
_cell.length_b   1.000
_cell.length_c   1.000
_cell.angle_alpha   90.00
_cell.angle_beta   90.00
_cell.angle_gamma   90.00
#
_symmetry.space_group_name_H-M   'P 1'
#
loop_
_entity.id
_entity.type
_entity.pdbx_description
1 polymer ?
#
loop_
_entity_poly.entity_id
_entity_poly.type
_entity_poly.pdbx_seq_one_letter_code
_entity_poly.pdbx_strand_id
1 'polypeptide(L)'
;MAKKKRGRHQSTDKTGRRTIARLRGVPGVKAVVIGRSYGGKSIGPEVVGDFKLQGEVQGGFKGILQTSKGIQELFISVSGQKEATAKAIRELFPG
;
A
#
# COMPACT_ATOMS: atom_id res chain seq x y z
N MET A 1 2.03 -19.59 24.44
CA MET A 1 2.27 -18.29 23.76
C MET A 1 1.49 -18.26 22.44
N ALA A 2 0.46 -17.43 22.32
CA ALA A 2 -0.42 -17.42 21.14
C ALA A 2 0.34 -16.92 19.90
N LYS A 3 0.57 -17.83 18.94
CA LYS A 3 1.19 -17.53 17.64
C LYS A 3 0.23 -16.61 16.87
N LYS A 4 0.54 -15.30 16.82
CA LYS A 4 -0.17 -14.31 15.99
C LYS A 4 -0.34 -14.90 14.58
N LYS A 5 -1.57 -15.25 14.18
CA LYS A 5 -1.90 -15.64 12.80
C LYS A 5 -1.66 -14.42 11.90
N ARG A 6 -0.43 -14.30 11.43
CA ARG A 6 0.03 -13.31 10.47
C ARG A 6 -0.43 -13.75 9.07
N GLY A 7 -1.04 -12.82 8.31
CA GLY A 7 -1.59 -13.11 6.98
C GLY A 7 -0.59 -13.71 5.99
N ARG A 8 -1.12 -14.42 4.98
CA ARG A 8 -0.43 -15.33 4.04
C ARG A 8 0.69 -14.68 3.20
N HIS A 9 0.77 -13.35 3.11
CA HIS A 9 1.80 -12.62 2.37
C HIS A 9 2.36 -11.47 3.23
N GLN A 10 3.62 -11.58 3.68
CA GLN A 10 4.28 -10.55 4.50
C GLN A 10 5.51 -9.94 3.83
N SER A 11 6.00 -10.52 2.74
CA SER A 11 7.22 -10.08 2.09
C SER A 11 6.92 -9.08 0.98
N THR A 12 7.44 -7.88 1.17
CA THR A 12 7.77 -6.96 0.08
C THR A 12 9.28 -6.69 0.17
N ASP A 13 9.85 -6.01 -0.80
CA ASP A 13 11.27 -5.68 -0.78
C ASP A 13 11.59 -4.56 0.24
N LYS A 14 12.85 -4.12 0.29
CA LYS A 14 13.27 -3.05 1.22
C LYS A 14 12.56 -1.73 0.93
N THR A 15 12.32 -1.42 -0.33
CA THR A 15 11.72 -0.15 -0.74
C THR A 15 10.22 -0.16 -0.49
N GLY A 16 9.52 -1.23 -0.86
CA GLY A 16 8.11 -1.44 -0.54
C GLY A 16 7.82 -1.39 0.96
N ARG A 17 8.73 -1.91 1.80
CA ARG A 17 8.61 -1.76 3.27
C ARG A 17 8.66 -0.29 3.70
N ARG A 18 9.52 0.53 3.08
CA ARG A 18 9.60 1.97 3.35
C ARG A 18 8.33 2.70 2.88
N THR A 19 7.81 2.35 1.71
CA THR A 19 6.55 2.92 1.19
C THR A 19 5.37 2.59 2.11
N ILE A 20 5.26 1.33 2.55
CA ILE A 20 4.25 0.93 3.54
C ILE A 20 4.41 1.67 4.87
N ALA A 21 5.65 1.89 5.33
CA ALA A 21 5.89 2.65 6.56
C ALA A 21 5.45 4.12 6.41
N ARG A 22 5.74 4.76 5.27
CA ARG A 22 5.28 6.12 4.94
C ARG A 22 3.75 6.19 4.91
N LEU A 23 3.08 5.24 4.26
CA LEU A 23 1.60 5.17 4.23
C LEU A 23 0.99 5.04 5.64
N ARG A 24 1.59 4.23 6.52
CA ARG A 24 1.14 4.10 7.91
C ARG A 24 1.33 5.36 8.74
N GLY A 25 2.22 6.27 8.32
CA GLY A 25 2.42 7.56 8.97
C GLY A 25 1.40 8.62 8.56
N VAL A 26 0.55 8.36 7.56
CA VAL A 26 -0.46 9.32 7.12
C VAL A 26 -1.62 9.37 8.14
N PRO A 27 -2.00 10.58 8.63
CA PRO A 27 -3.15 10.72 9.51
C PRO A 27 -4.42 10.10 8.93
N GLY A 28 -5.15 9.35 9.76
CA GLY A 28 -6.37 8.65 9.34
C GLY A 28 -6.16 7.23 8.80
N VAL A 29 -4.91 6.83 8.48
CA VAL A 29 -4.58 5.44 8.13
C VAL A 29 -4.50 4.57 9.39
N LYS A 30 -5.33 3.52 9.45
CA LYS A 30 -5.35 2.53 10.53
C LYS A 30 -4.43 1.35 10.26
N ALA A 31 -4.45 0.86 9.02
CA ALA A 31 -3.67 -0.31 8.62
C ALA A 31 -3.36 -0.27 7.13
N VAL A 32 -2.22 -0.86 6.77
CA VAL A 32 -1.84 -1.13 5.38
C VAL A 32 -1.59 -2.62 5.25
N VAL A 33 -2.38 -3.26 4.39
CA VAL A 33 -2.42 -4.70 4.18
C VAL A 33 -1.98 -5.01 2.75
N ILE A 34 -1.03 -5.92 2.59
CA ILE A 34 -0.63 -6.42 1.27
C ILE A 34 -1.67 -7.42 0.79
N GLY A 35 -2.27 -7.14 -0.36
CA GLY A 35 -3.23 -7.98 -1.05
C GLY A 35 -2.56 -8.93 -2.03
N ARG A 36 -3.05 -8.94 -3.28
CA ARG A 36 -2.47 -9.77 -4.34
C ARG A 36 -1.12 -9.22 -4.77
N SER A 37 -0.23 -10.13 -5.14
CA SER A 37 1.07 -9.79 -5.75
C SER A 37 1.09 -10.36 -7.15
N TYR A 38 1.42 -9.52 -8.13
CA TYR A 38 1.57 -9.88 -9.52
C TYR A 38 3.06 -9.85 -9.84
N GLY A 39 3.64 -11.05 -10.02
CA GLY A 39 5.03 -11.20 -10.39
C GLY A 39 5.28 -10.82 -11.84
N GLY A 40 6.46 -10.28 -12.12
CA GLY A 40 6.86 -9.89 -13.47
C GLY A 40 7.55 -8.53 -13.43
N LYS A 41 8.82 -8.48 -13.84
CA LYS A 41 9.60 -7.24 -13.92
C LYS A 41 9.05 -6.24 -14.96
N SER A 42 8.06 -6.65 -15.74
CA SER A 42 7.58 -5.93 -16.93
C SER A 42 6.29 -5.14 -16.71
N ILE A 43 5.82 -4.98 -15.45
CA ILE A 43 4.60 -4.20 -15.19
C ILE A 43 4.99 -2.72 -15.00
N GLY A 44 5.23 -2.05 -16.13
CA GLY A 44 5.31 -0.60 -16.24
C GLY A 44 6.69 0.05 -16.02
N PRO A 45 6.87 1.31 -16.49
CA PRO A 45 8.09 2.10 -16.32
C PRO A 45 8.27 2.68 -14.91
N GLU A 46 7.38 2.33 -13.96
CA GLU A 46 7.35 2.92 -12.63
C GLU A 46 8.54 2.47 -11.77
N VAL A 47 9.02 3.41 -10.96
CA VAL A 47 10.20 3.22 -10.10
C VAL A 47 9.86 2.30 -8.94
N VAL A 48 10.76 1.39 -8.59
CA VAL A 48 10.58 0.52 -7.41
C VAL A 48 10.32 1.38 -6.16
N GLY A 49 9.24 1.09 -5.45
CA GLY A 49 8.78 1.86 -4.30
C GLY A 49 7.69 2.88 -4.60
N ASP A 50 7.40 3.11 -5.88
CA ASP A 50 6.32 3.99 -6.29
C ASP A 50 4.97 3.40 -5.89
N PHE A 51 4.05 4.29 -5.51
CA PHE A 51 2.73 3.91 -5.04
C PHE A 51 1.68 4.80 -5.67
N LYS A 52 0.61 4.18 -6.16
CA LYS A 52 -0.52 4.87 -6.73
C LYS A 52 -1.82 4.50 -6.03
N LEU A 53 -2.52 5.51 -5.54
CA LEU A 53 -3.85 5.36 -4.97
C LEU A 53 -4.86 5.16 -6.12
N GLN A 54 -5.51 4.01 -6.17
CA GLN A 54 -6.40 3.64 -7.29
C GLN A 54 -7.82 4.13 -7.06
N GLY A 55 -8.40 3.87 -5.89
CA GLY A 55 -9.80 4.20 -5.64
C GLY A 55 -10.27 3.84 -4.24
N GLU A 56 -11.46 4.34 -3.91
CA GLU A 56 -12.15 4.01 -2.67
C GLU A 56 -12.80 2.64 -2.74
N VAL A 57 -12.75 1.91 -1.63
CA VAL A 57 -13.41 0.62 -1.42
C VAL A 57 -14.03 0.59 -0.02
N GLN A 58 -14.84 -0.44 0.28
CA GLN A 58 -15.39 -0.60 1.61
C GLN A 58 -14.27 -0.65 2.67
N GLY A 59 -14.33 0.25 3.64
CA GLY A 59 -13.34 0.33 4.73
C GLY A 59 -12.04 1.11 4.42
N GLY A 60 -11.87 1.66 3.22
CA GLY A 60 -10.76 2.55 2.89
C GLY A 60 -10.41 2.62 1.42
N PHE A 61 -9.14 2.42 1.06
CA PHE A 61 -8.66 2.60 -0.31
C PHE A 61 -7.87 1.40 -0.81
N LYS A 62 -7.90 1.23 -2.14
CA LYS A 62 -7.01 0.32 -2.85
C LYS A 62 -5.92 1.13 -3.54
N GLY A 63 -4.70 0.61 -3.53
CA GLY A 63 -3.59 1.17 -4.29
C GLY A 63 -2.67 0.07 -4.81
N ILE A 64 -1.76 0.46 -5.69
CA ILE A 64 -0.72 -0.40 -6.24
C ILE A 64 0.64 0.10 -5.80
N LEU A 65 1.51 -0.82 -5.44
CA LEU A 65 2.89 -0.59 -5.05
C LEU A 65 3.80 -1.30 -6.04
N GLN A 66 4.68 -0.54 -6.69
CA GLN A 66 5.73 -1.10 -7.53
C GLN A 66 6.86 -1.66 -6.65
N THR A 67 7.28 -2.89 -6.93
CA THR A 67 8.38 -3.56 -6.24
C THR A 67 9.40 -4.08 -7.25
N SER A 68 10.59 -4.43 -6.78
CA SER A 68 11.64 -5.10 -7.56
C SER A 68 11.22 -6.45 -8.16
N LYS A 69 10.09 -7.02 -7.70
CA LYS A 69 9.57 -8.32 -8.15
C LYS A 69 8.30 -8.20 -9.01
N GLY A 70 7.76 -7.00 -9.19
CA GLY A 70 6.48 -6.72 -9.85
C GLY A 70 5.59 -5.83 -8.99
N ILE A 71 4.27 -5.93 -9.16
CA ILE A 71 3.30 -5.07 -8.47
C ILE A 71 2.66 -5.79 -7.29
N GLN A 72 2.43 -5.05 -6.21
CA GLN A 72 1.63 -5.50 -5.08
C GLN A 72 0.43 -4.59 -4.89
N GLU A 73 -0.75 -5.17 -4.73
CA GLU A 73 -1.93 -4.43 -4.29
C GLU A 73 -1.80 -4.14 -2.79
N LEU A 74 -2.09 -2.90 -2.40
CA LEU A 74 -2.23 -2.51 -1.01
C LEU A 74 -3.69 -2.13 -0.73
N PHE A 75 -4.19 -2.64 0.39
CA PHE A 75 -5.42 -2.14 1.00
C PHE A 75 -5.06 -1.22 2.17
N ILE A 76 -5.55 0.01 2.12
CA ILE A 76 -5.34 1.04 3.13
C ILE A 76 -6.64 1.19 3.90
N SER A 77 -6.68 0.65 5.11
CA SER A 77 -7.82 0.84 6.01
C SER A 77 -7.72 2.21 6.66
N VAL A 78 -8.83 2.94 6.68
CA VAL A 78 -8.89 4.31 7.22
C VAL A 78 -10.04 4.47 8.22
N SER A 79 -10.01 5.53 9.03
CA SER A 79 -11.13 5.90 9.89
C SER A 79 -11.49 7.37 9.84
N GLY A 80 -12.78 7.64 9.73
CA GLY A 80 -13.40 8.91 10.10
C GLY A 80 -13.03 10.14 9.27
N GLN A 81 -12.03 10.09 8.39
CA GLN A 81 -11.58 11.24 7.57
C GLN A 81 -11.09 10.77 6.19
N LYS A 82 -11.95 10.09 5.43
CA LYS A 82 -11.56 9.43 4.18
C LYS A 82 -10.97 10.41 3.15
N GLU A 83 -11.65 11.52 2.87
CA GLU A 83 -11.22 12.46 1.82
C GLU A 83 -9.91 13.16 2.19
N ALA A 84 -9.77 13.62 3.43
CA ALA A 84 -8.54 14.23 3.93
C ALA A 84 -7.36 13.23 3.88
N THR A 85 -7.61 11.98 4.29
CA THR A 85 -6.59 10.92 4.21
C THR A 85 -6.20 10.63 2.75
N ALA A 86 -7.17 10.54 1.85
CA ALA A 86 -6.91 10.31 0.43
C ALA A 86 -6.10 11.46 -0.19
N LYS A 87 -6.43 12.71 0.16
CA LYS A 87 -5.68 13.90 -0.27
C LYS A 87 -4.23 13.82 0.21
N ALA A 88 -4.01 13.57 1.50
CA ALA A 88 -2.67 13.45 2.06
C ALA A 88 -1.85 12.31 1.42
N ILE A 89 -2.49 11.18 1.09
CA ILE A 89 -1.83 10.07 0.37
C ILE A 89 -1.41 10.51 -1.03
N ARG A 90 -2.29 11.19 -1.78
CA ARG A 90 -1.98 11.67 -3.15
C ARG A 90 -0.89 12.74 -3.16
N GLU A 91 -0.84 13.60 -2.16
CA GLU A 91 0.23 14.59 -2.01
C GLU A 91 1.59 13.92 -1.69
N LEU A 92 1.56 12.86 -0.87
CA LEU A 92 2.75 12.10 -0.52
C LEU A 92 3.27 11.19 -1.65
N PHE A 93 2.36 10.78 -2.54
CA PHE A 93 2.59 9.87 -3.66
C PHE A 93 1.81 10.36 -4.90
N PRO A 94 2.40 11.25 -5.71
CA PRO A 94 1.71 11.89 -6.84
C PRO A 94 1.64 11.03 -8.13
N GLY A 95 2.05 9.76 -8.09
CA GLY A 95 2.13 8.86 -9.26
C GLY A 95 0.80 8.51 -9.93
#